data_AF-A0AAW6U333-F1
#
_entry.id   AF-A0AAW6U333-F1
#
_cell.length_a   1.000
_cell.length_b   1.000
_cell.length_c   1.000
_cell.angle_alpha   90.00
_cell.angle_beta   90.00
_cell.angle_gamma   90.00
#
_symmetry.space_group_name_H-M   'P 1'
#
loop_
_entity.id
_entity.type
_entity.pdbx_description
1 polymer ?
#
loop_
_entity_poly.entity_id
_entity_poly.type
_entity_poly.pdbx_seq_one_letter_code
_entity_poly.pdbx_strand_id
1 'polypeptide(L)' 'MTYRARVRSGVIVLEQGVRLREGTHVRVEPVDPNGDVLPDSQETQHLRDGLLSFSGVVKEGPSDLARNHDHYLHGTPRP' A
#
# COMPACT_ATOMS: atom_id res chain seq x y z
N MET A 1 -9.77 6.10 12.04
CA MET A 1 -10.20 4.89 12.76
C MET A 1 -11.27 4.23 11.91
N THR A 2 -11.08 2.97 11.53
CA THR A 2 -11.95 2.24 10.59
C THR A 2 -12.54 1.03 11.29
N TYR A 3 -13.82 0.77 11.09
CA TYR A 3 -14.50 -0.40 11.67
C TYR A 3 -14.81 -1.39 10.57
N ARG A 4 -14.48 -2.67 10.79
CA ARG A 4 -14.91 -3.76 9.90
C ARG A 4 -16.31 -4.20 10.28
N ALA A 5 -17.12 -4.50 9.28
CA ALA A 5 -18.49 -4.88 9.47
C ALA A 5 -18.92 -5.87 8.38
N ARG A 6 -19.91 -6.70 8.69
CA ARG A 6 -20.54 -7.59 7.72
C ARG A 6 -22.02 -7.28 7.58
N VAL A 7 -22.53 -7.39 6.36
CA VAL A 7 -23.97 -7.32 6.11
C VAL A 7 -24.61 -8.65 6.50
N ARG A 8 -25.59 -8.62 7.39
CA ARG A 8 -26.44 -9.76 7.75
C ARG A 8 -27.90 -9.34 7.61
N SER A 9 -28.64 -10.01 6.73
CA SER A 9 -30.07 -9.72 6.48
C SER A 9 -30.35 -8.23 6.18
N GLY A 10 -29.48 -7.60 5.39
CA GLY A 10 -29.61 -6.18 5.03
C GLY A 10 -29.15 -5.19 6.11
N VAL A 11 -28.66 -5.66 7.26
CA VAL A 11 -28.16 -4.82 8.36
C VAL A 11 -26.65 -4.92 8.47
N ILE A 12 -25.98 -3.80 8.71
CA ILE A 12 -24.53 -3.75 8.94
C ILE A 12 -24.24 -4.09 10.40
N VAL A 13 -23.52 -5.19 10.62
CA VAL A 13 -23.11 -5.65 11.95
C VAL A 13 -21.61 -5.41 12.11
N LEU A 14 -21.25 -4.50 13.02
CA LEU A 14 -19.84 -4.22 13.35
C LEU A 14 -19.20 -5.47 13.96
N GLU A 15 -18.01 -5.81 13.46
CA GLU A 15 -17.22 -6.90 14.02
C GLU A 15 -16.59 -6.46 15.35
N GLN A 16 -16.27 -7.44 16.21
CA GLN A 16 -15.59 -7.22 17.50
C GLN A 16 -16.41 -6.52 18.60
N GLY A 17 -17.74 -6.45 18.46
CA GLY A 17 -18.62 -5.96 19.52
C GLY A 17 -18.48 -4.45 19.80
N VAL A 18 -17.90 -3.70 18.85
CA VAL A 18 -17.82 -2.24 18.93
C VAL A 18 -19.22 -1.64 19.02
N ARG A 19 -19.42 -0.74 19.99
CA ARG A 19 -20.64 0.05 20.12
C ARG A 19 -20.32 1.51 19.85
N LEU A 20 -20.90 2.05 18.78
CA LEU A 20 -20.86 3.48 18.50
C LEU A 20 -21.90 4.20 19.36
N ARG A 21 -21.67 5.48 19.62
CA ARG A 21 -22.63 6.31 20.37
C ARG A 21 -23.90 6.48 19.53
N GLU A 22 -25.04 6.50 20.19
CA GLU A 22 -26.31 6.80 19.54
C GLU A 22 -26.25 8.17 18.86
N GLY A 23 -26.85 8.29 17.66
CA GLY A 23 -26.82 9.50 16.85
C GLY A 23 -25.53 9.75 16.06
N THR A 24 -24.55 8.83 16.10
CA THR A 24 -23.31 8.96 15.31
C THR A 24 -23.62 8.85 13.81
N HIS A 25 -23.33 9.89 13.04
CA HIS A 25 -23.36 9.83 11.58
C HIS A 25 -22.19 8.99 11.06
N VAL A 26 -22.48 8.01 10.22
CA VAL A 26 -21.47 7.11 9.64
C VAL A 26 -21.55 7.09 8.12
N ARG A 27 -20.40 6.95 7.47
CA ARG A 27 -20.29 6.66 6.04
C ARG A 27 -19.96 5.19 5.88
N VAL A 28 -20.72 4.50 5.03
CA VAL A 28 -20.51 3.08 4.73
C VAL A 28 -19.88 3.00 3.35
N GLU A 29 -18.72 2.35 3.29
CA GLU A 29 -18.03 2.07 2.04
C GLU A 29 -17.87 0.55 1.95
N PRO A 30 -18.34 -0.10 0.86
CA PRO A 30 -18.09 -1.51 0.66
C PRO A 30 -16.59 -1.73 0.54
N VAL A 31 -16.08 -2.69 1.28
CA VAL A 31 -14.67 -3.07 1.23
C VAL A 31 -14.57 -4.26 0.30
N ASP A 32 -13.73 -4.16 -0.73
CA ASP A 32 -13.37 -5.34 -1.51
C ASP A 32 -12.60 -6.27 -0.55
N PRO A 33 -13.07 -7.52 -0.31
CA PRO A 33 -12.33 -8.47 0.51
C PRO A 33 -10.94 -8.78 -0.05
N ASN A 34 -10.69 -8.46 -1.33
CA ASN A 34 -9.39 -8.50 -1.99
C ASN A 34 -8.72 -7.11 -2.09
N GLY A 35 -9.34 -6.04 -1.58
CA GLY A 35 -8.82 -4.67 -1.65
C GLY A 35 -7.70 -4.35 -0.67
N ASP A 36 -7.41 -5.28 0.26
CA ASP A 36 -6.16 -5.30 1.05
C ASP A 36 -5.06 -6.12 0.34
N VAL A 37 -5.32 -6.67 -0.85
CA VAL A 37 -4.26 -7.25 -1.69
C VAL A 37 -3.48 -6.08 -2.28
N LEU A 38 -2.17 -6.13 -2.04
CA LEU A 38 -1.12 -5.35 -2.70
C LEU A 38 -1.51 -4.91 -4.13
N PRO A 39 -1.04 -3.72 -4.58
CA PRO A 39 -1.41 -3.14 -5.87
C PRO A 39 -1.54 -4.19 -6.95
N ASP A 40 -2.65 -4.14 -7.70
CA ASP A 40 -3.11 -5.13 -8.66
C ASP A 40 -1.95 -5.97 -9.19
N SER A 41 -1.98 -7.28 -8.92
CA SER A 41 -0.84 -8.17 -9.19
C SER A 41 -0.30 -8.01 -10.62
N GLN A 42 -1.15 -7.62 -11.57
CA GLN A 42 -0.80 -7.28 -12.94
C GLN A 42 -0.02 -5.95 -13.03
N GLU A 43 -0.47 -4.88 -12.39
CA GLU A 43 0.21 -3.59 -12.35
C GLU A 43 1.56 -3.69 -11.65
N THR A 44 1.62 -4.44 -10.54
CA THR A 44 2.88 -4.75 -9.85
C THR A 44 3.83 -5.59 -10.71
N GLN A 45 3.30 -6.56 -11.47
CA GLN A 45 4.08 -7.36 -12.42
C GLN A 45 4.62 -6.48 -13.56
N HIS A 46 3.79 -5.64 -14.17
CA HIS A 46 4.21 -4.73 -15.23
C HIS A 46 5.28 -3.74 -14.78
N LEU A 47 5.12 -3.16 -13.59
CA LEU A 47 6.13 -2.27 -13.00
C LEU A 47 7.44 -3.01 -12.76
N ARG A 48 7.37 -4.21 -12.16
CA ARG A 48 8.55 -5.05 -11.92
C ARG A 48 9.26 -5.42 -13.22
N ASP A 49 8.54 -5.85 -14.24
CA ASP A 49 9.11 -6.25 -15.52
C ASP A 49 9.74 -5.05 -16.25
N GLY A 50 9.11 -3.88 -16.16
CA GLY A 50 9.68 -2.63 -16.63
C GLY A 50 11.00 -2.29 -15.95
N LEU A 51 11.05 -2.37 -14.62
CA LEU A 51 12.27 -2.09 -13.84
C LEU A 51 13.38 -3.12 -14.08
N LEU A 52 13.03 -4.39 -14.26
CA LEU A 52 13.98 -5.46 -14.58
C LEU A 52 14.73 -5.21 -15.90
N SER A 53 14.09 -4.55 -16.88
CA SER A 53 14.75 -4.21 -18.15
C SER A 53 15.96 -3.27 -17.98
N PHE A 54 16.02 -2.51 -16.88
CA PHE A 54 17.12 -1.61 -16.56
C PHE A 54 18.20 -2.25 -15.68
N SER A 55 17.95 -3.45 -15.14
CA SER A 55 18.89 -4.17 -14.29
C SER A 55 20.16 -4.54 -15.06
N GLY A 56 21.32 -4.09 -14.58
CA GLY A 56 22.63 -4.43 -15.15
C GLY A 56 22.94 -3.79 -16.51
N VAL A 57 22.14 -2.81 -16.95
CA VAL A 57 22.39 -2.08 -18.21
C VAL A 57 23.68 -1.24 -18.14
N VAL A 58 24.00 -0.69 -16.97
CA VAL A 58 25.24 0.08 -16.76
C VAL A 58 26.36 -0.89 -16.36
N LYS A 59 27.24 -1.22 -17.32
CA LYS A 59 28.37 -2.14 -17.12
C LYS A 59 29.63 -1.46 -16.57
N GLU A 60 29.86 -0.21 -16.94
CA GLU A 60 31.02 0.58 -16.52
C GLU A 60 30.55 1.94 -15.98
N GLY A 61 29.94 1.91 -14.80
CA GLY A 61 29.58 3.10 -14.05
C GLY A 61 30.81 3.69 -13.34
N PRO A 62 30.80 4.99 -13.00
CA PRO A 62 31.82 5.57 -12.14
C PRO A 62 31.88 4.82 -10.80
N SER A 63 33.09 4.67 -10.25
CA SER A 63 33.34 3.86 -9.04
C SER A 63 32.55 4.29 -7.80
N ASP A 64 31.98 5.49 -7.81
CA ASP A 64 31.17 6.08 -6.75
C ASP A 64 29.66 6.05 -7.03
N LEU A 65 29.19 5.38 -8.08
CA LEU A 65 27.77 5.29 -8.43
C LEU A 65 26.93 4.68 -7.28
N ALA A 66 27.50 3.75 -6.52
CA ALA A 66 26.88 3.18 -5.32
C ALA A 66 26.98 4.08 -4.07
N ARG A 67 27.90 5.06 -4.04
CA ARG A 67 28.21 5.86 -2.85
C ARG A 67 27.02 6.71 -2.37
N ASN A 68 26.18 7.13 -3.31
CA ASN A 68 24.97 7.92 -3.02
C ASN A 68 23.69 7.09 -3.04
N HIS A 69 23.77 5.78 -3.32
CA HIS A 69 22.58 4.94 -3.45
C HIS A 69 21.86 4.79 -2.09
N ASP A 70 22.63 4.76 -1.00
CA ASP A 70 22.09 4.67 0.38
C ASP A 70 21.76 6.04 0.98
N HIS A 71 22.15 7.15 0.32
CA HIS A 71 22.06 8.50 0.88
C HIS A 71 20.63 8.91 1.26
N TYR A 72 19.66 8.49 0.45
CA TYR A 72 18.23 8.72 0.72
C TYR A 72 17.52 7.49 1.33
N LEU A 73 18.19 6.34 1.35
CA LEU A 73 17.63 5.10 1.90
C LEU A 73 17.55 5.16 3.44
N HIS A 74 18.42 5.96 4.07
CA HIS A 74 18.47 6.21 5.52
C HIS A 74 18.09 7.64 5.93
N GLY A 75 17.50 8.42 5.03
CA GLY A 75 16.78 9.64 5.38
C GLY A 75 17.62 10.85 5.82
N THR A 76 18.92 10.92 5.51
CA THR A 76 19.70 12.15 5.75
C THR A 76 19.37 13.20 4.70
N PRO A 77 18.69 14.32 5.06
CA PRO A 77 18.42 15.41 4.11
C PRO A 77 19.72 16.17 3.81
N ARG A 78 19.82 16.76 2.61
CA ARG A 78 20.92 17.67 2.28
C ARG A 78 20.83 18.96 3.14
N PRO A 79 21.96 19.53 3.58
CA PRO A 79 22.01 20.85 4.20
C PRO A 79 21.69 21.97 3.20
#